data_AF-A0A940CWI9-F1
#
_entry.id   AF-A0A940CWI9-F1
#
_cell.length_a   1.000
_cell.length_b   1.000
_cell.length_c   1.000
_cell.angle_alpha   90.00
_cell.angle_beta   90.00
_cell.angle_gamma   90.00
#
_symmetry.space_group_name_H-M   'P 1'
#
loop_
_entity.id
_entity.type
_entity.pdbx_description
1 polymer ?
#
loop_
_entity_poly.entity_id
_entity_poly.type
_entity_poly.pdbx_seq_one_letter_code
_entity_poly.pdbx_strand_id
1 'polypeptide(L)'
;MAKDKIDLDQDLKELKDKLDSFVSSMKQADDKKKVLASRCLKHLKNRIEMFEAEDSFNIPKDKTIKRGDVYWVDFGFTIGQEFGGKHPAIVLRVGGKLAIVAPLSSQEPSVKQKASGIYVEVDRVYGLKRMKRWVNVLDIRPISLQRFDFSSSGNVKGYILDRINNALKQCGMCGK
;
A
#
# COMPACT_ATOMS: atom_id res chain seq x y z
N MET A 1 13.38 -16.11 -28.67
CA MET A 1 12.45 -16.36 -27.55
C MET A 1 11.09 -16.65 -28.16
N ALA A 2 10.61 -17.90 -28.08
CA ALA A 2 9.29 -18.23 -28.59
C ALA A 2 8.26 -17.41 -27.79
N LYS A 3 7.39 -16.68 -28.48
CA LYS A 3 6.22 -16.08 -27.83
C LYS A 3 5.35 -17.25 -27.41
N ASP A 4 5.19 -17.47 -26.11
CA ASP A 4 4.18 -18.39 -25.61
C ASP A 4 2.85 -18.04 -26.27
N LYS A 5 2.16 -19.06 -26.77
CA LYS A 5 0.87 -18.90 -27.44
C LYS A 5 -0.13 -18.47 -26.36
N ILE A 6 -0.54 -17.20 -26.40
CA ILE A 6 -1.52 -16.64 -25.46
C ILE A 6 -2.86 -17.34 -25.69
N ASP A 7 -3.37 -18.03 -24.67
CA ASP A 7 -4.66 -18.70 -24.66
C ASP A 7 -5.48 -18.22 -23.45
N LEU A 8 -6.24 -17.15 -23.66
CA LEU A 8 -6.98 -16.48 -22.59
C LEU A 8 -8.10 -17.36 -22.01
N ASP A 9 -8.66 -18.27 -22.80
CA ASP A 9 -9.72 -19.17 -22.34
C ASP A 9 -9.16 -20.21 -21.37
N GLN A 10 -7.98 -20.75 -21.67
CA GLN A 10 -7.28 -21.66 -20.78
C GLN A 10 -6.81 -20.94 -19.49
N ASP A 11 -6.20 -19.75 -19.61
CA ASP A 11 -5.77 -18.96 -18.46
C ASP A 11 -6.95 -18.61 -17.51
N LEU A 12 -8.09 -18.23 -18.09
CA LEU A 12 -9.31 -17.93 -17.34
C LEU A 12 -9.85 -19.17 -16.62
N LYS A 13 -9.84 -20.32 -17.28
CA LYS A 13 -10.29 -21.59 -16.71
C LYS A 13 -9.43 -21.98 -15.50
N GLU A 14 -8.11 -21.95 -15.65
CA GLU A 14 -7.18 -22.28 -14.56
C GLU A 14 -7.36 -21.36 -13.35
N LEU A 15 -7.56 -20.05 -13.59
CA LEU A 15 -7.83 -19.09 -12.53
C LEU A 15 -9.15 -19.41 -11.79
N LYS A 16 -10.23 -19.71 -12.53
CA LYS A 16 -11.53 -20.07 -11.93
C LYS A 16 -11.42 -21.30 -11.06
N ASP A 17 -10.81 -22.38 -11.57
CA ASP A 17 -10.61 -23.63 -10.84
C ASP A 17 -9.81 -23.41 -9.55
N LYS A 18 -8.79 -22.53 -9.61
CA LYS A 18 -8.00 -22.16 -8.43
C LYS A 18 -8.80 -21.34 -7.41
N LEU A 19 -9.62 -20.39 -7.87
CA LEU A 19 -10.47 -19.59 -6.99
C LEU A 19 -11.55 -20.45 -6.33
N ASP A 20 -12.15 -21.38 -7.06
CA ASP A 20 -13.21 -22.26 -6.54
C ASP A 20 -12.67 -23.23 -5.48
N SER A 21 -11.50 -23.83 -5.71
CA SER A 21 -10.82 -24.66 -4.72
C SER A 21 -10.40 -23.86 -3.49
N PHE A 22 -9.88 -22.65 -3.66
CA PHE A 22 -9.56 -21.74 -2.56
C PHE A 22 -10.80 -21.41 -1.73
N VAL A 23 -11.89 -20.96 -2.35
CA VAL A 23 -13.14 -20.60 -1.66
C VAL A 23 -13.75 -21.81 -0.94
N SER A 24 -13.77 -22.97 -1.58
CA SER A 24 -14.30 -24.20 -0.99
C SER A 24 -13.53 -24.60 0.27
N SER A 25 -12.20 -24.51 0.25
CA SER A 25 -11.36 -24.77 1.43
C SER A 25 -11.63 -23.77 2.56
N MET A 26 -11.88 -22.50 2.23
CA MET A 26 -12.09 -21.43 3.21
C MET A 26 -13.49 -21.43 3.81
N LYS A 27 -14.51 -21.93 3.10
CA LYS A 27 -15.88 -22.08 3.64
C LYS A 27 -15.95 -23.02 4.84
N GLN A 28 -15.11 -24.05 4.85
CA GLN A 28 -15.02 -25.04 5.93
C GLN A 28 -14.09 -24.58 7.08
N ALA A 29 -13.49 -23.39 6.96
CA ALA A 29 -12.54 -22.89 7.93
C ALA A 29 -13.21 -22.05 9.03
N ASP A 30 -12.41 -21.60 10.00
CA ASP A 30 -12.82 -20.62 11.00
C ASP A 30 -13.21 -19.27 10.37
N ASP A 31 -13.89 -18.43 11.14
CA ASP A 31 -14.39 -17.14 10.66
C ASP A 31 -13.27 -16.17 10.26
N LYS A 32 -12.08 -16.26 10.88
CA LYS A 32 -10.94 -15.42 10.51
C LYS A 32 -10.47 -15.74 9.09
N LYS A 33 -10.38 -17.03 8.76
CA LYS A 33 -10.02 -17.51 7.42
C LYS A 33 -11.08 -17.14 6.38
N LYS A 34 -12.37 -17.20 6.73
CA LYS A 34 -13.46 -16.71 5.85
C LYS A 34 -13.35 -15.21 5.56
N VAL A 35 -13.07 -14.39 6.58
CA VAL A 35 -12.84 -12.94 6.39
C VAL A 35 -11.63 -12.70 5.49
N LEU A 36 -10.54 -13.46 5.69
CA LEU A 36 -9.35 -13.38 4.85
C LEU A 36 -9.67 -13.70 3.38
N ALA A 37 -10.40 -14.79 3.13
CA ALA A 37 -10.83 -15.16 1.79
C ALA A 37 -11.69 -14.07 1.14
N SER A 38 -12.66 -13.52 1.87
CA SER A 38 -13.50 -12.41 1.39
C SER A 38 -12.66 -11.17 1.02
N ARG A 39 -11.66 -10.82 1.82
CA ARG A 39 -10.75 -9.69 1.52
C ARG A 39 -9.91 -9.94 0.28
N CYS A 40 -9.39 -11.16 0.12
CA CYS A 40 -8.61 -11.55 -1.06
C CYS A 40 -9.45 -11.41 -2.35
N LEU A 41 -10.67 -11.95 -2.36
CA LEU A 41 -11.57 -11.85 -3.51
C LEU A 41 -11.94 -10.40 -3.86
N LYS A 42 -12.28 -9.59 -2.84
CA LYS A 42 -12.54 -8.14 -3.03
C LYS A 42 -11.32 -7.43 -3.60
N HIS A 43 -10.13 -7.78 -3.15
CA HIS A 43 -8.90 -7.19 -3.66
C HIS A 43 -8.65 -7.55 -5.13
N LEU A 44 -8.85 -8.81 -5.52
CA LEU A 44 -8.73 -9.23 -6.92
C LEU A 44 -9.72 -8.47 -7.80
N LYS A 45 -10.98 -8.36 -7.36
CA LYS A 45 -12.00 -7.57 -8.04
C LYS A 45 -11.55 -6.12 -8.24
N ASN A 46 -11.17 -5.43 -7.16
CA ASN A 46 -10.74 -4.03 -7.23
C ASN A 46 -9.53 -3.86 -8.17
N ARG A 47 -8.61 -4.83 -8.20
CA ARG A 47 -7.44 -4.79 -9.08
C ARG A 47 -7.83 -4.87 -10.56
N ILE A 48 -8.81 -5.69 -10.91
CA ILE A 48 -9.34 -5.78 -12.28
C ILE A 48 -10.01 -4.46 -12.67
N GLU A 49 -10.87 -3.90 -11.80
CA GLU A 49 -11.52 -2.61 -12.04
C GLU A 49 -10.49 -1.48 -12.25
N MET A 50 -9.36 -1.53 -11.53
CA MET A 50 -8.27 -0.58 -11.74
C MET A 50 -7.58 -0.77 -13.09
N PHE A 51 -7.33 -2.01 -13.53
CA PHE A 51 -6.77 -2.26 -14.86
C PHE A 51 -7.69 -1.76 -15.97
N GLU A 52 -9.00 -2.02 -15.86
CA GLU A 52 -10.00 -1.53 -16.83
C GLU A 52 -10.06 0.00 -16.89
N ALA A 53 -9.79 0.68 -15.77
CA ALA A 53 -9.80 2.13 -15.67
C ALA A 53 -8.42 2.80 -15.90
N GLU A 54 -7.37 2.04 -16.26
CA GLU A 54 -5.99 2.56 -16.34
C GLU A 54 -5.83 3.72 -17.34
N ASP A 55 -6.45 3.59 -18.51
CA ASP A 55 -6.40 4.60 -19.59
C ASP A 55 -7.21 5.85 -19.27
N SER A 56 -8.33 5.68 -18.54
CA SER A 56 -9.22 6.79 -18.16
C SER A 56 -8.81 7.48 -16.86
N PHE A 57 -7.88 6.89 -16.09
CA PHE A 57 -7.45 7.43 -14.82
C PHE A 57 -6.72 8.77 -14.98
N ASN A 58 -7.25 9.78 -14.28
CA ASN A 58 -6.69 11.11 -14.16
C ASN A 58 -6.75 11.59 -12.71
N ILE A 59 -5.72 12.34 -12.30
CA ILE A 59 -5.72 13.02 -11.01
C ILE A 59 -6.77 14.14 -11.07
N PRO A 60 -7.61 14.34 -10.03
CA PRO A 60 -8.56 15.45 -10.00
C PRO A 60 -7.85 16.79 -10.22
N LYS A 61 -8.43 17.66 -11.07
CA LYS A 61 -7.79 18.91 -11.54
C LYS A 61 -7.43 19.88 -10.41
N ASP A 62 -8.14 19.82 -9.29
CA ASP A 62 -7.94 20.65 -8.09
C ASP A 62 -6.87 20.08 -7.14
N LYS A 63 -6.33 18.89 -7.41
CA LYS A 63 -5.38 18.21 -6.53
C LYS A 63 -3.98 18.25 -7.13
N THR A 64 -3.04 18.76 -6.34
CA THR A 64 -1.61 18.62 -6.60
C THR A 64 -1.00 17.74 -5.53
N ILE A 65 -0.23 16.74 -5.95
CA ILE A 65 0.44 15.79 -5.05
C ILE A 65 1.89 16.24 -4.89
N LYS A 66 2.32 16.49 -3.65
CA LYS A 66 3.70 16.89 -3.35
C LYS A 66 4.29 16.10 -2.19
N ARG A 67 5.61 16.18 -2.06
CA ARG A 67 6.34 15.59 -0.94
C ARG A 67 5.82 16.11 0.39
N GLY A 68 5.55 15.20 1.31
CA GLY A 68 5.00 15.49 2.64
C GLY A 68 3.48 15.47 2.72
N ASP A 69 2.77 15.41 1.59
CA ASP A 69 1.32 15.16 1.61
C ASP A 69 1.03 13.73 2.11
N VAL A 70 -0.16 13.55 2.66
CA VAL A 70 -0.68 12.27 3.12
C VAL A 70 -2.01 11.98 2.47
N TYR A 71 -2.13 10.83 1.83
CA TYR A 71 -3.38 10.35 1.24
C TYR A 71 -3.71 8.96 1.77
N TRP A 72 -4.98 8.59 1.75
CA TRP A 72 -5.35 7.18 1.88
C TRP A 72 -4.98 6.46 0.59
N VAL A 73 -4.33 5.31 0.73
CA VAL A 73 -3.80 4.53 -0.39
C VAL A 73 -4.18 3.06 -0.24
N ASP A 74 -4.62 2.44 -1.32
CA ASP A 74 -4.86 0.99 -1.37
C ASP A 74 -3.55 0.23 -1.65
N PHE A 75 -2.96 -0.31 -0.58
CA PHE A 75 -1.77 -1.15 -0.63
C PHE A 75 -2.06 -2.61 -1.04
N GLY A 76 -3.33 -2.96 -1.20
CA GLY A 76 -3.76 -4.25 -1.69
C GLY A 76 -3.61 -5.40 -0.70
N PHE A 77 -3.80 -6.62 -1.20
CA PHE A 77 -3.67 -7.83 -0.39
C PHE A 77 -2.25 -8.38 -0.52
N THR A 78 -1.55 -8.44 0.61
CA THR A 78 -0.11 -8.70 0.68
C THR A 78 0.21 -10.05 1.31
N ILE A 79 1.47 -10.50 1.19
CA ILE A 79 1.92 -11.79 1.70
C ILE A 79 2.83 -11.60 2.92
N GLY A 80 2.64 -12.42 3.95
CA GLY A 80 3.50 -12.41 5.13
C GLY A 80 3.36 -11.12 5.95
N GLN A 81 4.47 -10.40 6.15
CA GLN A 81 4.55 -9.18 6.97
C GLN A 81 4.47 -7.88 6.16
N GLU A 82 4.30 -7.98 4.84
CA GLU A 82 4.14 -6.83 3.97
C GLU A 82 2.95 -5.96 4.38
N PHE A 83 3.15 -4.64 4.36
CA PHE A 83 2.08 -3.69 4.63
C PHE A 83 1.00 -3.70 3.53
N GLY A 84 -0.24 -4.03 3.92
CA GLY A 84 -1.39 -4.17 3.02
C GLY A 84 -2.64 -3.44 3.49
N GLY A 85 -3.68 -3.43 2.66
CA GLY A 85 -4.96 -2.78 2.92
C GLY A 85 -4.99 -1.28 2.64
N LYS A 86 -6.11 -0.63 2.96
CA LYS A 86 -6.29 0.83 2.77
C LYS A 86 -5.79 1.59 3.98
N HIS A 87 -4.72 2.37 3.82
CA HIS A 87 -4.06 3.08 4.91
C HIS A 87 -3.55 4.45 4.47
N PRO A 88 -3.38 5.41 5.39
CA PRO A 88 -2.73 6.66 5.07
C PRO A 88 -1.25 6.45 4.74
N ALA A 89 -0.71 7.23 3.82
CA ALA A 89 0.67 7.13 3.37
C ALA A 89 1.28 8.50 3.11
N ILE A 90 2.52 8.72 3.56
CA ILE A 90 3.26 9.96 3.29
C ILE A 90 3.87 9.87 1.89
N VAL A 91 3.62 10.86 1.05
CA VAL A 91 4.28 10.99 -0.24
C VAL A 91 5.72 11.45 -0.05
N LEU A 92 6.69 10.65 -0.49
CA LEU A 92 8.11 10.98 -0.43
C LEU A 92 8.61 11.58 -1.74
N ARG A 93 8.11 11.09 -2.87
CA ARG A 93 8.45 11.57 -4.21
C ARG A 93 7.31 11.26 -5.18
N VAL A 94 7.11 12.13 -6.17
CA VAL A 94 6.16 11.92 -7.27
C VAL A 94 6.93 11.97 -8.59
N GLY A 95 6.57 11.10 -9.54
CA GLY A 95 7.12 11.08 -10.89
C GLY A 95 6.14 10.43 -11.86
N GLY A 96 5.60 11.21 -12.80
CA GLY A 96 4.56 10.74 -13.71
C GLY A 96 3.29 10.27 -12.98
N LYS A 97 2.74 9.12 -13.37
CA LYS A 97 1.60 8.46 -12.69
C LYS A 97 2.01 7.59 -11.48
N LEU A 98 3.22 7.78 -10.95
CA LEU A 98 3.79 7.00 -9.85
C LEU A 98 4.20 7.91 -8.68
N ALA A 99 4.04 7.41 -7.45
CA ALA A 99 4.59 8.03 -6.26
C ALA A 99 5.34 7.01 -5.40
N ILE A 100 6.46 7.42 -4.81
CA ILE A 100 7.10 6.68 -3.72
C ILE A 100 6.46 7.15 -2.42
N VAL A 101 5.89 6.21 -1.66
CA VAL A 101 5.17 6.52 -0.43
C VAL A 101 5.70 5.73 0.76
N ALA A 102 5.53 6.29 1.96
CA ALA A 102 5.78 5.65 3.23
C ALA A 102 4.44 5.36 3.93
N PRO A 103 4.02 4.09 4.05
CA PRO A 103 2.76 3.73 4.71
C PRO A 103 2.77 4.10 6.20
N LEU A 104 1.61 4.49 6.73
CA LEU A 104 1.43 4.82 8.13
C LEU A 104 0.61 3.75 8.85
N SER A 105 1.22 3.14 9.87
CA SER A 105 0.55 2.26 10.81
C SER A 105 0.04 3.02 12.03
N SER A 106 -1.16 2.69 12.50
CA SER A 106 -1.63 3.09 13.83
C SER A 106 -1.11 2.18 14.95
N GLN A 107 -0.57 1.02 14.60
CA GLN A 107 -0.08 0.05 15.58
C GLN A 107 1.34 0.45 16.00
N GLU A 108 1.53 0.54 17.31
CA GLU A 108 2.83 0.82 17.89
C GLU A 108 3.77 -0.40 17.74
N PRO A 109 5.00 -0.21 17.22
CA PRO A 109 5.98 -1.28 17.12
C PRO A 109 6.42 -1.75 18.51
N SER A 110 6.80 -3.03 18.60
CA SER A 110 7.41 -3.59 19.81
C SER A 110 8.73 -2.91 20.16
N VAL A 111 9.19 -3.08 21.41
CA VAL A 111 10.47 -2.52 21.89
C VAL A 111 11.65 -2.95 20.99
N LYS A 112 11.69 -4.23 20.60
CA LYS A 112 12.72 -4.77 19.69
C LYS A 112 12.66 -4.11 18.31
N GLN A 113 11.45 -3.90 17.78
CA GLN A 113 11.26 -3.22 16.51
C GLN A 113 11.72 -1.75 16.56
N LYS A 114 11.40 -1.02 17.63
CA LYS A 114 11.88 0.36 17.80
C LYS A 114 13.41 0.45 17.88
N ALA A 115 14.05 -0.51 18.56
CA ALA A 115 15.50 -0.57 18.70
C ALA A 115 16.23 -0.86 17.39
N SER A 116 15.55 -1.37 16.36
CA SER A 116 16.17 -1.68 15.06
C SER A 116 16.51 -0.46 14.21
N GLY A 117 15.98 0.73 14.54
CA GLY A 117 16.18 1.95 13.73
C GLY A 117 15.31 2.05 12.48
N ILE A 118 14.54 1.01 12.12
CA ILE A 118 13.68 1.03 10.92
C ILE A 118 12.33 1.75 11.13
N TYR A 119 11.92 1.98 12.37
CA TYR A 119 10.63 2.61 12.68
C TYR A 119 10.78 4.07 13.06
N VAL A 120 9.98 4.92 12.42
CA VAL A 120 9.91 6.36 12.68
C VAL A 120 8.56 6.73 13.26
N GLU A 121 8.56 7.37 14.43
CA GLU A 121 7.35 7.92 15.05
C GLU A 121 6.88 9.16 14.29
N VAL A 122 5.59 9.15 13.93
CA VAL A 122 4.87 10.29 13.36
C VAL A 122 3.84 10.73 14.38
N ASP A 123 4.15 11.81 15.08
CA ASP A 123 3.36 12.34 16.19
C ASP A 123 2.02 12.92 15.71
N ARG A 124 2.00 13.56 14.53
CA ARG A 124 0.80 14.16 13.96
C ARG A 124 0.80 14.15 12.45
N VAL A 125 -0.35 13.76 11.89
CA VAL A 125 -0.72 14.02 10.51
C VAL A 125 -1.83 15.07 10.51
N TYR A 126 -1.58 16.22 9.88
CA TYR A 126 -2.58 17.28 9.73
C TYR A 126 -3.63 16.85 8.71
N GLY A 127 -4.90 17.23 8.90
CA GLY A 127 -6.01 16.82 8.04
C GLY A 127 -6.60 15.42 8.33
N LEU A 128 -5.96 14.63 9.19
CA LEU A 128 -6.45 13.32 9.63
C LEU A 128 -6.70 13.28 11.14
N LYS A 129 -7.33 12.20 11.63
CA LYS A 129 -7.53 11.95 13.07
C LYS A 129 -6.22 12.10 13.84
N ARG A 130 -6.25 12.90 14.90
CA ARG A 130 -5.11 13.15 15.80
C ARG A 130 -4.78 11.90 16.59
N MET A 131 -3.70 11.22 16.20
CA MET A 131 -3.14 10.06 16.89
C MET A 131 -1.71 9.84 16.41
N LYS A 132 -0.90 9.19 17.27
CA LYS A 132 0.43 8.72 16.90
C LYS A 132 0.33 7.65 15.81
N ARG A 133 1.28 7.70 14.88
CA ARG A 133 1.44 6.73 13.80
C ARG A 133 2.91 6.38 13.67
N TRP A 134 3.17 5.32 12.93
CA TRP A 134 4.51 4.79 12.73
C TRP A 134 4.75 4.50 11.26
N VAL A 135 5.94 4.85 10.79
CA VAL A 135 6.45 4.47 9.47
C VAL A 135 7.49 3.39 9.69
N ASN A 136 7.36 2.26 9.00
CA ASN A 136 8.45 1.31 8.80
C ASN A 136 9.13 1.66 7.48
N VAL A 137 10.42 2.00 7.52
CA VAL A 137 11.12 2.42 6.29
C VAL A 137 11.28 1.27 5.29
N LEU A 138 11.17 0.01 5.72
CA LEU A 138 11.19 -1.16 4.82
C LEU A 138 9.91 -1.30 3.99
N ASP A 139 8.79 -0.70 4.43
CA ASP A 139 7.51 -0.72 3.71
C ASP A 139 7.40 0.42 2.68
N ILE A 140 8.43 1.26 2.56
CA ILE A 140 8.48 2.32 1.55
C ILE A 140 8.52 1.69 0.17
N ARG A 141 7.59 2.10 -0.69
CA ARG A 141 7.48 1.51 -2.03
C ARG A 141 6.88 2.46 -3.06
N PRO A 142 7.20 2.27 -4.35
CA PRO A 142 6.50 2.93 -5.43
C PRO A 142 5.07 2.39 -5.55
N ILE A 143 4.12 3.27 -5.83
CA ILE A 143 2.71 2.94 -5.98
C ILE A 143 2.05 3.82 -7.05
N SER A 144 1.16 3.25 -7.85
CA SER A 144 0.39 4.00 -8.85
C SER A 144 -0.50 5.03 -8.18
N LEU A 145 -0.59 6.23 -8.77
CA LEU A 145 -1.47 7.29 -8.30
C LEU A 145 -2.95 6.90 -8.37
N GLN A 146 -3.32 5.89 -9.17
CA GLN A 146 -4.68 5.34 -9.22
C GLN A 146 -5.12 4.69 -7.91
N ARG A 147 -4.16 4.32 -7.05
CA ARG A 147 -4.43 3.72 -5.72
C ARG A 147 -4.73 4.77 -4.65
N PHE A 148 -4.62 6.05 -4.98
CA PHE A 148 -4.86 7.15 -4.04
C PHE A 148 -6.35 7.45 -3.96
N ASP A 149 -6.82 7.63 -2.74
CA ASP A 149 -8.12 8.21 -2.48
C ASP A 149 -7.98 9.72 -2.28
N PHE A 150 -8.44 10.47 -3.29
CA PHE A 150 -8.37 11.94 -3.32
C PHE A 150 -9.49 12.64 -2.54
N SER A 151 -10.43 11.90 -1.93
CA SER A 151 -11.52 12.47 -1.13
C SER A 151 -11.03 13.13 0.17
N SER A 152 -9.88 12.68 0.69
CA SER A 152 -9.27 13.25 1.87
C SER A 152 -7.76 13.30 1.74
N SER A 153 -7.18 14.37 2.28
CA SER A 153 -5.74 14.62 2.23
C SER A 153 -5.28 15.21 3.54
N GLY A 154 -4.02 14.98 3.85
CA GLY A 154 -3.32 15.55 4.98
C GLY A 154 -1.89 15.88 4.63
N ASN A 155 -1.11 16.22 5.65
CA ASN A 155 0.32 16.42 5.49
C ASN A 155 1.08 16.20 6.79
N VAL A 156 2.39 16.01 6.68
CA VAL A 156 3.33 16.00 7.80
C VAL A 156 4.23 17.25 7.77
N LYS A 157 4.94 17.50 8.86
CA LYS A 157 5.96 18.57 8.94
C LYS A 157 7.31 18.08 8.44
N GLY A 158 8.18 19.02 8.07
CA GLY A 158 9.51 18.73 7.51
C GLY A 158 10.37 17.81 8.38
N TYR A 159 10.39 18.03 9.70
CA TYR A 159 11.19 17.19 10.62
C TYR A 159 10.81 15.71 10.57
N ILE A 160 9.56 15.34 10.23
CA ILE A 160 9.17 13.95 10.04
C ILE A 160 9.86 13.36 8.80
N LEU A 161 9.92 14.12 7.71
CA LEU A 161 10.61 13.72 6.49
C LEU A 161 12.11 13.57 6.73
N ASP A 162 12.70 14.44 7.54
CA ASP A 162 14.12 14.36 7.92
C ASP A 162 14.39 13.11 8.77
N ARG A 163 13.50 12.78 9.71
CA ARG A 163 13.60 11.55 10.50
C ARG A 163 13.48 10.29 9.64
N ILE A 164 12.57 10.27 8.67
CA ILE A 164 12.46 9.16 7.68
C ILE A 164 13.75 9.03 6.89
N ASN A 165 14.31 10.15 6.42
CA ASN A 165 15.58 10.15 5.67
C ASN A 165 16.75 9.64 6.52
N ASN A 166 16.82 10.05 7.79
CA ASN A 166 17.85 9.58 8.72
C ASN A 166 17.73 8.09 9.01
N ALA A 167 16.50 7.57 9.18
CA ALA A 167 16.27 6.13 9.34
C ALA A 167 16.70 5.36 8.07
N LEU A 168 16.35 5.84 6.87
CA LEU A 168 16.81 5.23 5.60
C LEU A 168 18.34 5.14 5.52
N LYS A 169 19.07 6.19 5.94
CA LYS A 169 20.54 6.19 6.00
C LYS A 169 21.08 5.22 7.04
N GLN A 170 20.50 5.19 8.24
CA GLN A 170 20.93 4.28 9.31
C GLN A 170 20.76 2.80 8.93
N CYS A 171 19.69 2.49 8.20
CA CYS A 171 19.41 1.14 7.72
C CYS A 171 20.17 0.77 6.43
N GLY A 172 21.06 1.63 5.94
CA GLY A 172 21.88 1.39 4.75
C GLY A 172 21.13 1.41 3.42
N MET A 173 19.88 1.91 3.39
CA MET A 173 19.06 1.99 2.18
C MET A 173 19.32 3.23 1.33
N CYS A 174 20.06 4.20 1.86
CA CYS A 174 20.58 5.34 1.13
C CYS A 174 22.06 5.49 1.46
N GLY A 175 22.88 5.76 0.43
CA GLY A 175 24.32 5.97 0.60
C GLY A 175 24.62 7.03 1.66
N LYS A 176 25.74 6.85 2.36
CA LYS A 176 26.25 7.81 3.33
C LYS A 176 26.57 9.14 2.64
#